data_AF-A0A3B9A5Y9-F1
#
_entry.id   AF-A0A3B9A5Y9-F1
#
_cell.length_a   1.000
_cell.length_b   1.000
_cell.length_c   1.000
_cell.angle_alpha   90.00
_cell.angle_beta   90.00
_cell.angle_gamma   90.00
#
_symmetry.space_group_name_H-M   'P 1'
#
loop_
_entity.id
_entity.type
_entity.pdbx_description
1 polymer ?
#
loop_
_entity_poly.entity_id
_entity_poly.type
_entity_poly.pdbx_seq_one_letter_code
_entity_poly.pdbx_strand_id
1 'polypeptide(L)'
;KAVQIGGPMGGCVPAEYLDLPLDYESLAQAGTIMGSGGMIVLDEDTCMVDVARYFMDFTQDESCGKCTPCRVGTRRILEILTRICDGKGQ
;
A
#
# COMPACT_ATOMS: atom_id res chain seq x y z
N LYS A 1 -1.99 14.75 1.11
CA LYS A 1 -1.65 13.70 2.10
C LYS A 1 -2.86 12.77 2.29
N ALA A 2 -2.70 11.59 2.89
CA ALA A 2 -3.65 10.48 2.72
C ALA A 2 -3.85 9.69 4.01
N VAL A 3 -4.83 8.78 4.03
CA VAL A 3 -5.00 7.79 5.09
C VAL A 3 -4.91 6.40 4.49
N GLN A 4 -3.97 5.58 4.97
CA GLN A 4 -3.92 4.16 4.64
C GLN A 4 -4.92 3.43 5.51
N ILE A 5 -5.88 2.72 4.90
CA ILE A 5 -6.87 1.90 5.58
C ILE A 5 -6.82 0.48 5.07
N GLY A 6 -7.06 -0.51 5.95
CA GLY A 6 -7.11 -1.92 5.56
C GLY A 6 -5.79 -2.67 5.72
N GLY A 7 -4.81 -2.09 6.41
CA GLY A 7 -3.50 -2.68 6.66
C GLY A 7 -2.56 -2.61 5.44
N PRO A 8 -1.48 -3.40 5.41
CA PRO A 8 -0.48 -3.39 4.32
C PRO A 8 -1.06 -3.70 2.94
N MET A 9 -2.16 -4.45 2.89
CA MET A 9 -2.86 -4.85 1.67
C MET A 9 -4.01 -3.88 1.30
N GLY A 10 -4.21 -2.84 2.11
CA GLY A 10 -5.21 -1.82 1.89
C GLY A 10 -4.73 -0.67 1.00
N GLY A 11 -5.61 0.29 0.77
CA GLY A 11 -5.35 1.45 -0.09
C GLY A 11 -5.17 2.75 0.68
N CYS A 12 -4.43 3.68 0.07
CA CYS A 12 -4.28 5.05 0.53
C CYS A 12 -5.44 5.90 0.00
N VAL A 13 -6.30 6.39 0.89
CA VAL A 13 -7.39 7.31 0.56
C VAL A 13 -6.86 8.76 0.60
N PRO A 14 -6.84 9.49 -0.53
CA PRO A 14 -6.39 10.88 -0.55
C PRO A 14 -7.30 11.80 0.27
N ALA A 15 -6.74 12.94 0.71
CA ALA A 15 -7.48 13.91 1.53
C ALA A 15 -8.79 14.42 0.90
N GLU A 16 -8.92 14.42 -0.43
CA GLU A 16 -10.15 14.81 -1.13
C GLU A 16 -11.34 13.86 -0.89
N TYR A 17 -11.07 12.66 -0.37
CA TYR A 17 -12.07 11.63 -0.06
C TYR A 17 -12.22 11.38 1.44
N LEU A 18 -11.85 12.34 2.31
CA LEU A 18 -11.97 12.16 3.77
C LEU A 18 -13.41 12.02 4.27
N ASP A 19 -14.38 12.53 3.53
CA ASP A 19 -15.80 12.40 3.83
C ASP A 19 -16.41 11.09 3.30
N LEU A 20 -15.59 10.20 2.72
CA LEU A 20 -16.02 8.87 2.27
C LEU A 20 -16.56 8.08 3.47
N PRO A 21 -17.81 7.57 3.39
CA PRO A 21 -18.36 6.75 4.46
C PRO A 21 -17.48 5.54 4.79
N LEU A 22 -17.28 5.31 6.10
CA LEU A 22 -16.47 4.23 6.61
C LEU A 22 -17.31 2.94 6.73
N ASP A 23 -17.62 2.35 5.58
CA ASP A 23 -18.32 1.06 5.46
C ASP A 23 -17.68 0.18 4.37
N TYR A 24 -18.08 -1.09 4.31
CA TYR A 24 -17.47 -2.06 3.41
C TYR A 24 -17.68 -1.69 1.94
N GLU A 25 -18.90 -1.32 1.56
CA GLU A 25 -19.26 -1.03 0.18
C GLU A 25 -18.62 0.27 -0.33
N SER A 26 -18.65 1.34 0.47
CA SER A 26 -18.10 2.65 0.13
C SER A 26 -16.58 2.60 -0.06
N LEU A 27 -15.87 1.90 0.84
CA LEU A 27 -14.42 1.72 0.73
C LEU A 27 -14.02 0.90 -0.49
N ALA A 28 -14.77 -0.17 -0.80
CA ALA A 28 -14.53 -0.98 -1.98
C ALA A 28 -14.69 -0.18 -3.27
N GLN A 29 -15.67 0.72 -3.34
CA GLN A 29 -15.87 1.62 -4.49
C GLN A 29 -14.72 2.62 -4.67
N ALA A 30 -14.07 3.02 -3.57
CA ALA A 30 -12.89 3.88 -3.59
C ALA A 30 -11.57 3.12 -3.88
N GLY A 31 -11.62 1.81 -4.16
CA GLY A 31 -10.45 1.00 -4.46
C GLY A 31 -9.60 0.66 -3.24
N THR A 32 -10.18 0.74 -2.04
CA THR A 32 -9.56 0.31 -0.79
C THR A 32 -10.43 -0.73 -0.08
N ILE A 33 -10.04 -1.16 1.11
CA ILE A 33 -10.76 -2.16 1.89
C ILE A 33 -10.82 -1.75 3.36
N MET A 34 -11.88 -2.16 4.07
CA MET A 34 -11.97 -1.95 5.52
C MET A 34 -10.88 -2.71 6.30
N GLY A 35 -10.55 -3.93 5.88
CA GLY A 35 -9.60 -4.80 6.56
C GLY A 35 -9.94 -5.00 8.05
N SER A 36 -8.96 -4.82 8.93
CA SER A 36 -9.13 -4.89 10.38
C SER A 36 -9.64 -3.60 11.03
N GLY A 37 -9.94 -2.55 10.24
CA GLY A 37 -10.30 -1.22 10.76
C GLY A 37 -9.10 -0.38 11.21
N GLY A 38 -7.86 -0.85 11.00
CA GLY A 38 -6.65 -0.07 11.26
C GLY A 38 -6.46 1.05 10.22
N MET A 39 -6.09 2.24 10.71
CA MET A 39 -5.86 3.43 9.89
C MET A 39 -4.50 4.05 10.22
N ILE A 40 -3.73 4.43 9.20
CA ILE A 40 -2.46 5.14 9.33
C ILE A 40 -2.60 6.48 8.60
N VAL A 41 -2.46 7.58 9.34
CA VAL A 41 -2.49 8.93 8.77
C VAL A 41 -1.10 9.25 8.21
N LEU A 42 -1.05 9.57 6.91
CA LEU A 42 0.17 9.95 6.19
C LEU A 42 0.12 11.47 5.99
N ASP A 43 1.17 12.18 6.39
CA ASP A 43 1.25 13.62 6.28
C ASP A 43 1.92 14.08 4.96
N GLU A 44 2.14 15.39 4.82
CA GLU A 44 2.75 16.01 3.64
C GLU A 44 4.23 15.68 3.48
N ASP A 45 4.93 15.34 4.56
CA ASP A 45 6.34 14.99 4.55
C ASP A 45 6.55 13.50 4.22
N THR A 46 5.47 12.74 4.12
CA THR A 46 5.50 11.30 3.81
C THR A 46 5.64 11.03 2.30
N CYS A 47 6.71 10.33 1.91
CA CYS A 47 6.92 9.90 0.53
C CYS A 47 6.05 8.68 0.17
N MET A 48 5.07 8.86 -0.73
CA MET A 48 4.16 7.77 -1.12
C MET A 48 4.85 6.60 -1.83
N VAL A 49 5.94 6.86 -2.56
CA VAL A 49 6.71 5.80 -3.22
C VAL A 49 7.44 4.95 -2.17
N ASP A 50 7.96 5.59 -1.12
CA ASP A 50 8.62 4.89 -0.02
C ASP A 50 7.63 4.07 0.82
N VAL A 51 6.41 4.58 1.03
CA VAL A 51 5.31 3.83 1.64
C VAL A 51 4.97 2.57 0.83
N ALA A 52 4.87 2.70 -0.50
CA ALA A 52 4.64 1.53 -1.36
C ALA A 52 5.79 0.52 -1.27
N ARG A 53 7.05 1.00 -1.24
CA ARG A 53 8.24 0.15 -1.04
C ARG A 53 8.18 -0.58 0.30
N TYR A 54 7.87 0.13 1.38
CA TYR A 54 7.76 -0.42 2.73
C TYR A 54 6.72 -1.56 2.81
N PHE A 55 5.51 -1.36 2.29
CA PHE A 55 4.50 -2.42 2.32
C PHE A 55 4.84 -3.60 1.40
N MET A 56 5.53 -3.35 0.28
CA MET A 56 6.00 -4.43 -0.58
C MET A 56 7.13 -5.25 0.07
N ASP A 57 8.02 -4.61 0.82
CA ASP A 57 9.07 -5.26 1.62
C ASP A 57 8.44 -6.19 2.67
N PHE A 58 7.50 -5.68 3.45
CA PHE A 58 6.71 -6.48 4.39
C PHE A 58 6.00 -7.66 3.70
N THR A 59 5.35 -7.42 2.56
CA THR A 59 4.63 -8.47 1.82
C THR A 59 5.57 -9.57 1.32
N GLN A 60 6.77 -9.20 0.88
CA GLN A 60 7.78 -10.14 0.42
C GLN A 60 8.36 -10.96 1.59
N ASP A 61 8.59 -10.34 2.74
CA ASP A 61 9.09 -11.01 3.95
C ASP A 61 8.05 -11.99 4.53
N GLU A 62 6.77 -11.63 4.50
CA GLU A 62 5.66 -12.44 5.02
C GLU A 62 5.09 -13.44 3.98
N SER A 63 5.68 -13.51 2.78
CA SER A 63 5.22 -14.44 1.75
C SER A 63 5.40 -15.90 2.23
N CYS A 64 4.29 -16.65 2.31
CA CYS A 64 4.31 -18.10 2.60
C CYS A 64 5.00 -18.95 1.51
N GLY A 65 5.33 -18.36 0.36
CA GLY A 65 6.12 -18.98 -0.70
C GLY A 65 5.34 -19.90 -1.66
N LYS A 66 4.03 -20.06 -1.46
CA LYS A 66 3.21 -21.04 -2.21
C LYS A 66 3.00 -20.68 -3.68
N CYS A 67 2.68 -19.42 -3.97
CA CYS A 67 2.33 -18.96 -5.31
C CYS A 67 3.50 -18.18 -5.94
N THR A 68 3.91 -18.56 -7.15
CA THR A 68 5.02 -17.88 -7.87
C THR A 68 4.81 -16.36 -8.02
N PRO A 69 3.60 -15.86 -8.37
CA PRO A 69 3.37 -14.40 -8.45
C PRO A 69 3.63 -13.68 -7.13
N CYS A 70 3.32 -14.32 -6.00
CA CYS A 70 3.61 -13.75 -4.68
C CYS A 70 5.11 -13.84 -4.39
N ARG A 71 5.68 -15.05 -4.30
CA ARG A 71 7.07 -15.28 -3.86
C ARG A 71 8.14 -14.62 -4.73
N VAL A 72 7.91 -14.57 -6.04
CA VAL A 72 8.88 -14.05 -7.02
C VAL A 72 8.44 -12.69 -7.56
N GLY A 73 7.13 -12.51 -7.82
CA GLY A 73 6.63 -11.26 -8.38
C GLY A 73 6.77 -10.09 -7.40
N THR A 74 6.43 -10.27 -6.12
CA THR A 74 6.56 -9.18 -5.13
C THR A 74 8.02 -8.78 -4.92
N ARG A 75 8.96 -9.74 -4.91
CA ARG A 75 10.41 -9.45 -4.99
C ARG A 75 10.78 -8.55 -6.18
N ARG A 76 10.25 -8.81 -7.37
CA ARG A 76 10.54 -7.96 -8.54
C ARG A 76 9.94 -6.57 -8.39
N ILE A 77 8.75 -6.46 -7.82
CA ILE A 77 8.12 -5.17 -7.54
C ILE A 77 8.95 -4.39 -6.51
N LEU A 78 9.41 -5.04 -5.44
CA LEU A 78 10.29 -4.44 -4.43
C LEU A 78 11.60 -3.94 -5.04
N GLU A 79 12.23 -4.71 -5.92
CA GLU A 79 13.44 -4.30 -6.66
C GLU A 79 13.18 -3.04 -7.51
N ILE A 80 12.03 -2.96 -8.18
CA ILE A 80 11.62 -1.79 -8.96
C ILE A 80 11.39 -0.58 -8.05
N LEU A 81 10.61 -0.74 -6.98
CA LEU A 81 10.30 0.35 -6.04
C LEU A 81 11.57 0.89 -5.36
N THR A 82 12.49 0.00 -4.98
CA THR A 82 13.80 0.38 -4.41
C THR A 82 14.60 1.21 -5.41
N ARG A 83 14.66 0.80 -6.68
CA ARG A 83 15.32 1.59 -7.72
C ARG A 83 14.68 2.96 -7.89
N ILE A 84 13.34 3.06 -7.84
CA ILE A 84 12.65 4.36 -7.94
C ILE A 84 13.01 5.24 -6.74
N CYS A 85 13.02 4.70 -5.52
CA CYS A 85 13.41 5.43 -4.31
C CYS A 85 14.87 5.91 -4.37
N ASP A 86 15.77 5.12 -4.96
CA ASP A 86 17.17 5.48 -5.19
C ASP A 86 17.39 6.51 -6.32
N GLY A 87 16.33 6.98 -6.99
CA GLY A 87 16.43 7.87 -8.15
C GLY A 87 16.90 7.18 -9.43
N LYS A 88 16.80 5.85 -9.51
CA LYS A 88 17.23 4.98 -10.63
C LYS A 88 16.06 4.29 -11.35
N GLY A 89 14.85 4.86 -11.23
CA GLY A 89 13.67 4.42 -11.98
C GLY A 89 13.91 4.54 -13.49
N GLN A 90 13.51 3.52 -14.25
CA GLN A 90 13.56 3.50 -15.72
C GLN A 90 12.24 2.97 -16.26
#